data_AF-A0A3Q9ILB3-F1
#
_entry.id   AF-A0A3Q9ILB3-F1
#
_cell.length_a   1.000
_cell.length_b   1.000
_cell.length_c   1.000
_cell.angle_alpha   90.00
_cell.angle_beta   90.00
_cell.angle_gamma   90.00
#
_symmetry.space_group_name_H-M   'P 1'
#
loop_
_entity.id
_entity.type
_entity.pdbx_description
1 polymer ?
#
loop_
_entity_poly.entity_id
_entity_poly.type
_entity_poly.pdbx_seq_one_letter_code
_entity_poly.pdbx_strand_id
1 'polypeptide(L)'
;MKTILNLKQYVILLVTAFAMASCLGSNDPDFTVGGIGYVIQTVYEIPGEAEATTISSQFTPVIYTVANEPMTKCSVKAPGGESILMTQMESFGGYYWLSNLSYNSSMDKLPSGTFTITAYNQDEEPAQGTAVINNTTEMKTKLKGNVECNNAEITATFNKVEGATDYLVVLKKSSSSTLYDNFVIVASYKDTALDQAERKITLPESEYSSKITSLEAGSYYLTIAAAIVSSSSVVLYQESDVHTTFTKK
;
A
#
# COMPACT_ATOMS: atom_id res chain seq x y z
N MET A 1 -13.06 -16.54 -25.67
CA MET A 1 -11.71 -16.57 -25.10
C MET A 1 -10.83 -15.58 -25.85
N LYS A 2 -10.60 -14.39 -25.27
CA LYS A 2 -9.54 -13.46 -25.67
C LYS A 2 -8.85 -13.04 -24.39
N THR A 3 -7.59 -13.47 -24.29
CA THR A 3 -6.77 -13.50 -23.10
C THR A 3 -6.38 -12.10 -22.66
N ILE A 4 -6.56 -11.84 -21.37
CA ILE A 4 -6.02 -10.70 -20.62
C ILE A 4 -4.49 -10.84 -20.67
N LEU A 5 -3.85 -10.22 -21.66
CA LEU A 5 -2.40 -10.17 -21.78
C LEU A 5 -1.81 -8.77 -21.51
N ASN A 6 -2.64 -7.80 -21.13
CA ASN A 6 -2.22 -6.39 -21.12
C ASN A 6 -1.80 -5.81 -19.77
N LEU A 7 -1.89 -6.52 -18.64
CA LEU A 7 -1.45 -5.93 -17.38
C LEU A 7 0.08 -5.98 -17.20
N LYS A 8 0.77 -6.93 -17.84
CA LYS A 8 2.25 -7.02 -17.82
C LYS A 8 2.93 -5.90 -18.62
N GLN A 9 2.26 -5.29 -19.59
CA GLN A 9 2.85 -4.23 -20.42
C GLN A 9 2.77 -2.83 -19.77
N TYR A 10 1.82 -2.59 -18.85
CA TYR A 10 1.68 -1.27 -18.22
C TYR A 10 2.69 -1.02 -17.09
N VAL A 11 3.14 -2.07 -16.39
CA VAL A 11 4.18 -1.93 -15.35
C VAL A 11 5.55 -1.62 -15.97
N ILE A 12 5.83 -2.16 -17.15
CA ILE A 12 7.07 -1.87 -17.91
C ILE A 12 7.13 -0.39 -18.32
N LEU A 13 5.98 0.25 -18.56
CA LEU A 13 5.92 1.61 -19.10
C LEU A 13 6.38 2.68 -18.10
N LEU A 14 6.32 2.41 -16.80
CA LEU A 14 6.83 3.32 -15.75
C LEU A 14 8.34 3.19 -15.53
N VAL A 15 8.94 2.02 -15.84
CA VAL A 15 10.40 1.83 -15.83
C VAL A 15 11.04 2.50 -17.06
N THR A 16 10.34 2.54 -18.21
CA THR A 16 10.88 3.10 -19.45
C THR A 16 11.00 4.62 -19.51
N ALA A 17 10.47 5.38 -18.54
CA ALA A 17 10.60 6.85 -18.54
C ALA A 17 12.04 7.34 -18.29
N PHE A 18 12.95 6.45 -17.86
CA PHE A 18 14.39 6.73 -17.77
C PHE A 18 15.18 6.37 -19.05
N ALA A 19 14.55 5.77 -20.06
CA ALA A 19 15.26 5.14 -21.19
C ALA A 19 15.22 5.92 -22.52
N MET A 20 14.95 7.24 -22.51
CA MET A 20 14.96 8.03 -23.75
C MET A 20 16.06 9.09 -23.77
N ALA A 21 17.30 8.62 -23.85
CA ALA A 21 18.39 9.35 -24.48
C ALA A 21 19.34 8.38 -25.22
N SER A 22 19.19 8.36 -26.54
CA SER A 22 20.19 8.05 -27.58
C SER A 22 20.75 6.63 -27.77
N CYS A 23 20.71 6.23 -29.03
CA CYS A 23 21.49 5.20 -29.71
C CYS A 23 23.00 5.37 -29.46
N LEU A 24 23.61 4.46 -28.69
CA LEU A 24 25.05 4.12 -28.55
C LEU A 24 25.09 2.92 -27.60
N GLY A 25 25.99 1.94 -27.82
CA GLY A 25 26.00 0.65 -27.09
C GLY A 25 25.67 0.79 -25.61
N SER A 26 24.58 0.17 -25.16
CA SER A 26 24.00 0.46 -23.84
C SER A 26 24.96 0.00 -22.75
N ASN A 27 25.55 0.96 -22.03
CA ASN A 27 26.24 0.73 -20.76
C ASN A 27 25.24 0.50 -19.60
N ASP A 28 24.04 0.03 -19.89
CA ASP A 28 23.06 -0.28 -18.85
C ASP A 28 23.57 -1.52 -18.09
N PRO A 29 23.59 -1.50 -16.76
CA PRO A 29 24.00 -2.67 -16.00
C PRO A 29 23.05 -3.83 -16.30
N ASP A 30 23.61 -5.03 -16.48
CA ASP A 30 22.85 -6.25 -16.81
C ASP A 30 21.80 -6.56 -15.73
N PHE A 31 22.11 -6.25 -14.46
CA PHE A 31 21.20 -6.36 -13.33
C PHE A 31 20.72 -4.98 -12.82
N THR A 32 19.40 -4.81 -12.71
CA THR A 32 18.73 -3.56 -12.30
C THR A 32 17.66 -3.83 -11.24
N VAL A 33 17.45 -2.86 -10.35
CA VAL A 33 16.42 -2.91 -9.31
C VAL A 33 15.72 -1.57 -9.18
N GLY A 34 14.44 -1.59 -8.85
CA GLY A 34 13.65 -0.40 -8.56
C GLY A 34 12.54 -0.71 -7.56
N GLY A 35 11.84 0.33 -7.10
CA GLY A 35 10.73 0.12 -6.18
C GLY A 35 9.76 1.27 -6.08
N ILE A 36 8.71 1.00 -5.34
CA ILE A 36 7.63 1.95 -5.00
C ILE A 36 7.30 1.79 -3.52
N GLY A 37 6.64 2.77 -2.93
CA GLY A 37 6.28 2.69 -1.53
C GLY A 37 5.17 3.60 -1.10
N TYR A 38 4.66 3.32 0.09
CA TYR A 38 3.68 4.11 0.82
C TYR A 38 3.91 3.92 2.33
N VAL A 39 3.13 4.61 3.16
CA VAL A 39 3.21 4.50 4.63
C VAL A 39 1.88 4.02 5.21
N ILE A 40 1.95 3.08 6.14
CA ILE A 40 0.84 2.75 7.05
C ILE A 40 0.99 3.62 8.29
N GLN A 41 -0.04 4.37 8.64
CA GLN A 41 -0.12 5.11 9.89
C GLN A 41 -1.00 4.35 10.88
N THR A 42 -0.45 4.06 12.06
CA THR A 42 -1.22 3.58 13.21
C THR A 42 -1.42 4.72 14.17
N VAL A 43 -2.69 5.08 14.44
CA VAL A 43 -3.05 6.17 15.34
C VAL A 43 -3.50 5.60 16.68
N TYR A 44 -2.86 6.07 17.75
CA TYR A 44 -3.17 5.72 19.13
C TYR A 44 -3.87 6.88 19.81
N GLU A 45 -4.98 6.58 20.47
CA GLU A 45 -5.64 7.48 21.41
C GLU A 45 -5.14 7.13 22.81
N ILE A 46 -4.50 8.09 23.47
CA ILE A 46 -3.98 7.93 24.82
C ILE A 46 -4.93 8.69 25.76
N PRO A 47 -5.73 7.99 26.59
CA PRO A 47 -6.62 8.63 27.55
C PRO A 47 -5.81 9.42 28.57
N GLY A 48 -6.11 10.70 28.75
CA GLY A 48 -5.59 11.51 29.86
C GLY A 48 -6.49 11.41 31.08
N GLU A 49 -5.93 11.48 32.29
CA GLU A 49 -6.71 11.42 33.53
C GLU A 49 -7.53 12.70 33.83
N ALA A 50 -7.22 13.85 33.19
CA ALA A 50 -7.92 15.13 33.43
C ALA A 50 -7.91 16.15 32.26
N GLU A 51 -7.29 15.85 31.11
CA GLU A 51 -7.16 16.73 29.94
C GLU A 51 -7.40 15.90 28.67
N ALA A 52 -7.74 16.58 27.56
CA ALA A 52 -8.17 16.02 26.29
C ALA A 52 -7.35 14.78 25.84
N THR A 53 -8.05 13.79 25.25
CA THR A 53 -7.42 12.62 24.60
C THR A 53 -6.24 13.07 23.73
N THR A 54 -5.04 12.58 24.05
CA THR A 54 -3.85 12.87 23.24
C THR A 54 -3.73 11.83 22.14
N ILE A 55 -3.29 12.29 20.97
CA ILE A 55 -3.08 11.43 19.80
C ILE A 55 -1.58 11.22 19.62
N SER A 56 -1.18 9.97 19.46
CA SER A 56 0.17 9.59 19.02
C SER A 56 0.07 8.76 17.76
N SER A 57 1.08 8.82 16.90
CA SER A 57 1.13 8.07 15.65
C SER A 57 2.43 7.31 15.50
N GLN A 58 2.34 6.13 14.89
CA GLN A 58 3.48 5.39 14.37
C GLN A 58 3.34 5.19 12.88
N PHE A 59 4.47 5.21 12.17
CA PHE A 59 4.52 5.18 10.72
C PHE A 59 5.35 3.99 10.25
N THR A 60 4.72 3.06 9.54
CA THR A 60 5.41 1.92 8.95
C THR A 60 5.56 2.13 7.44
N PRO A 61 6.78 2.40 6.93
CA PRO A 61 7.00 2.46 5.49
C PRO A 61 6.88 1.05 4.89
N VAL A 62 6.13 0.93 3.81
CA VAL A 62 5.99 -0.29 3.02
C VAL A 62 6.63 -0.04 1.66
N ILE A 63 7.74 -0.71 1.41
CA ILE A 63 8.50 -0.64 0.16
C ILE A 63 8.36 -1.96 -0.57
N TYR A 64 7.97 -1.88 -1.83
CA TYR A 64 7.93 -3.01 -2.75
C TYR A 64 9.01 -2.81 -3.81
N THR A 65 9.81 -3.84 -4.01
CA THR A 65 10.96 -3.80 -4.91
C THR A 65 10.84 -4.88 -5.96
N VAL A 66 11.33 -4.57 -7.16
CA VAL A 66 11.35 -5.46 -8.32
C VAL A 66 12.71 -5.33 -8.99
N ALA A 67 13.23 -6.46 -9.44
CA ALA A 67 14.42 -6.52 -10.27
C ALA A 67 14.14 -7.26 -11.58
N ASN A 68 15.01 -7.07 -12.57
CA ASN A 68 14.93 -7.80 -13.85
C ASN A 68 15.46 -9.25 -13.76
N GLU A 69 16.08 -9.63 -12.64
CA GLU A 69 16.55 -10.98 -12.31
C GLU A 69 16.19 -11.37 -10.87
N PRO A 70 16.16 -12.67 -10.52
CA PRO A 70 15.94 -13.09 -9.14
C PRO A 70 16.99 -12.52 -8.19
N MET A 71 16.52 -11.82 -7.16
CA MET A 71 17.38 -11.30 -6.09
C MET A 71 17.62 -12.38 -5.03
N THR A 72 18.86 -12.50 -4.57
CA THR A 72 19.24 -13.31 -3.40
C THR A 72 19.27 -12.48 -2.12
N LYS A 73 19.52 -11.18 -2.23
CA LYS A 73 19.53 -10.22 -1.12
C LYS A 73 18.90 -8.91 -1.59
N CYS A 74 18.07 -8.30 -0.74
CA CYS A 74 17.59 -6.95 -0.92
C CYS A 74 17.61 -6.22 0.42
N SER A 75 18.09 -4.97 0.41
CA SER A 75 18.09 -4.09 1.57
C SER A 75 17.62 -2.71 1.17
N VAL A 76 16.90 -2.05 2.07
CA VAL A 76 16.41 -0.69 1.84
C VAL A 76 16.85 0.22 2.98
N LYS A 77 17.29 1.43 2.65
CA LYS A 77 17.54 2.50 3.62
C LYS A 77 16.55 3.63 3.42
N ALA A 78 15.94 4.06 4.52
CA ALA A 78 15.14 5.27 4.57
C ALA A 78 16.02 6.53 4.36
N PRO A 79 15.42 7.67 4.00
CA PRO A 79 16.12 8.95 3.88
C PRO A 79 16.93 9.36 5.12
N GLY A 80 16.49 8.98 6.33
CA GLY A 80 17.22 9.21 7.58
C GLY A 80 18.37 8.23 7.85
N GLY A 81 18.54 7.21 6.99
CA GLY A 81 19.57 6.18 7.08
C GLY A 81 19.12 4.90 7.81
N GLU A 82 17.92 4.89 8.38
CA GLU A 82 17.35 3.71 9.03
C GLU A 82 17.18 2.56 8.04
N SER A 83 17.51 1.35 8.47
CA SER A 83 17.37 0.16 7.63
C SER A 83 15.96 -0.40 7.69
N ILE A 84 15.39 -0.70 6.53
CA ILE A 84 14.12 -1.39 6.37
C ILE A 84 14.42 -2.83 5.99
N LEU A 85 13.94 -3.76 6.83
CA LEU A 85 14.06 -5.18 6.57
C LEU A 85 13.17 -5.56 5.39
N MET A 86 13.71 -6.34 4.46
CA MET A 86 13.01 -6.81 3.27
C MET A 86 12.90 -8.34 3.31
N THR A 87 11.77 -8.87 2.84
CA THR A 87 11.52 -10.30 2.69
C THR A 87 11.15 -10.60 1.26
N GLN A 88 11.69 -11.70 0.73
CA GLN A 88 11.31 -12.24 -0.57
C GLN A 88 9.84 -12.65 -0.59
N MET A 89 9.12 -12.32 -1.65
CA MET A 89 7.76 -12.81 -1.86
C MET A 89 7.81 -14.21 -2.51
N GLU A 90 7.45 -15.25 -1.73
CA GLU A 90 7.65 -16.66 -2.09
C GLU A 90 7.08 -17.04 -3.46
N SER A 91 5.88 -16.55 -3.80
CA SER A 91 5.17 -16.89 -5.04
C SER A 91 5.77 -16.30 -6.32
N PHE A 92 6.85 -15.50 -6.22
CA PHE A 92 7.39 -14.76 -7.35
C PHE A 92 8.86 -15.05 -7.66
N GLY A 93 9.38 -16.21 -7.24
CA GLY A 93 10.67 -16.73 -7.73
C GLY A 93 11.88 -15.84 -7.46
N GLY A 94 11.83 -14.95 -6.46
CA GLY A 94 12.95 -14.08 -6.06
C GLY A 94 12.99 -12.71 -6.74
N TYR A 95 12.12 -12.44 -7.71
CA TYR A 95 12.10 -11.15 -8.43
C TYR A 95 11.53 -9.99 -7.61
N TYR A 96 10.77 -10.29 -6.55
CA TYR A 96 10.02 -9.28 -5.80
C TYR A 96 10.24 -9.44 -4.30
N TRP A 97 10.49 -8.32 -3.64
CA TRP A 97 10.71 -8.25 -2.21
C TRP A 97 9.88 -7.12 -1.61
N LEU A 98 9.34 -7.35 -0.42
CA LEU A 98 8.47 -6.43 0.29
C LEU A 98 9.07 -6.13 1.68
N SER A 99 8.85 -4.92 2.20
CA SER A 99 9.18 -4.61 3.58
C SER A 99 8.54 -5.61 4.55
N ASN A 100 9.34 -6.11 5.49
CA ASN A 100 8.88 -7.08 6.47
C ASN A 100 8.15 -6.39 7.62
N LEU A 101 6.82 -6.53 7.63
CA LEU A 101 5.96 -5.89 8.64
C LEU A 101 5.87 -6.65 9.97
N SER A 102 6.44 -7.86 10.06
CA SER A 102 6.48 -8.63 11.31
C SER A 102 7.55 -8.14 12.29
N TYR A 103 8.48 -7.31 11.83
CA TYR A 103 9.47 -6.66 12.67
C TYR A 103 9.03 -5.23 12.95
N ASN A 104 9.42 -4.68 14.10
CA ASN A 104 9.08 -3.31 14.50
C ASN A 104 9.80 -2.28 13.61
N SER A 105 9.35 -2.13 12.37
CA SER A 105 9.81 -1.14 11.39
C SER A 105 9.05 0.18 11.48
N SER A 106 8.22 0.33 12.51
CA SER A 106 7.53 1.57 12.82
C SER A 106 8.51 2.67 13.20
N MET A 107 8.24 3.87 12.70
CA MET A 107 9.00 5.10 12.95
C MET A 107 8.10 6.11 13.66
N ASP A 108 8.68 6.92 14.55
CA ASP A 108 7.93 7.99 15.26
C ASP A 108 7.70 9.22 14.37
N LYS A 109 8.45 9.35 13.27
CA LYS A 109 8.32 10.43 12.30
C LYS A 109 7.86 9.86 10.97
N LEU A 110 6.90 10.53 10.35
CA LEU A 110 6.40 10.19 9.03
C LEU A 110 7.56 10.17 8.01
N PRO A 111 7.91 9.00 7.45
CA PRO A 111 9.02 8.92 6.51
C PRO A 111 8.55 9.35 5.12
N SER A 112 9.32 10.22 4.47
CA SER A 112 9.08 10.68 3.10
C SER A 112 10.39 11.04 2.41
N GLY A 113 10.41 10.94 1.07
CA GLY A 113 11.58 11.16 0.24
C GLY A 113 12.06 9.90 -0.47
N THR A 114 13.36 9.86 -0.78
CA THR A 114 13.99 8.80 -1.57
C THR A 114 14.58 7.72 -0.67
N PHE A 115 14.06 6.51 -0.80
CA PHE A 115 14.59 5.30 -0.18
C PHE A 115 15.59 4.67 -1.14
N THR A 116 16.75 4.29 -0.62
CA THR A 116 17.80 3.64 -1.42
C THR A 116 17.65 2.14 -1.32
N ILE A 117 17.60 1.46 -2.47
CA ILE A 117 17.53 0.00 -2.59
C ILE A 117 18.90 -0.51 -3.01
N THR A 118 19.39 -1.54 -2.33
CA THR A 118 20.58 -2.29 -2.74
C THR A 118 20.20 -3.75 -2.82
N ALA A 119 20.41 -4.36 -3.98
CA ALA A 119 20.09 -5.76 -4.25
C ALA A 119 21.27 -6.52 -4.85
N TYR A 120 21.24 -7.84 -4.76
CA TYR A 120 22.21 -8.77 -5.35
C TYR A 120 21.48 -9.92 -6.05
N ASN A 121 21.95 -10.31 -7.24
CA ASN A 121 21.43 -11.50 -7.95
C ASN A 121 22.13 -12.80 -7.48
N GLN A 122 21.97 -13.89 -8.23
CA GLN A 122 22.58 -15.19 -7.89
C GLN A 122 24.11 -15.21 -8.07
N ASP A 123 24.63 -14.37 -8.97
CA ASP A 123 26.06 -14.23 -9.24
C ASP A 123 26.73 -13.19 -8.31
N GLU A 124 26.00 -12.73 -7.28
CA GLU A 124 26.42 -11.69 -6.33
C GLU A 124 26.73 -10.33 -7.01
N GLU A 125 26.13 -10.09 -8.19
CA GLU A 125 26.23 -8.81 -8.87
C GLU A 125 25.33 -7.78 -8.17
N PRO A 126 25.86 -6.61 -7.77
CA PRO A 126 25.09 -5.60 -7.08
C PRO A 126 24.30 -4.71 -8.05
N ALA A 127 23.10 -4.33 -7.66
CA ALA A 127 22.35 -3.23 -8.26
C ALA A 127 21.89 -2.23 -7.19
N GLN A 128 21.83 -0.96 -7.58
CA GLN A 128 21.22 0.10 -6.78
C GLN A 128 20.00 0.67 -7.49
N GLY A 129 18.97 0.94 -6.72
CA GLY A 129 17.73 1.53 -7.19
C GLY A 129 17.13 2.44 -6.14
N THR A 130 15.96 3.00 -6.45
CA THR A 130 15.24 3.86 -5.52
C THR A 130 13.76 3.51 -5.47
N ALA A 131 13.16 3.83 -4.32
CA ALA A 131 11.73 3.99 -4.17
C ALA A 131 11.46 5.38 -3.61
N VAL A 132 10.39 6.04 -4.06
CA VAL A 132 10.03 7.38 -3.60
C VAL A 132 8.68 7.32 -2.90
N ILE A 133 8.65 7.79 -1.66
CA ILE A 133 7.40 8.11 -0.97
C ILE A 133 7.25 9.63 -1.00
N ASN A 134 6.19 10.11 -1.63
CA ASN A 134 5.94 11.55 -1.75
C ASN A 134 5.77 12.21 -0.37
N ASN A 135 6.22 13.46 -0.27
CA ASN A 135 5.99 14.26 0.93
C ASN A 135 4.48 14.39 1.19
N THR A 136 4.09 14.16 2.44
CA THR A 136 2.69 14.25 2.89
C THR A 136 2.64 14.69 4.34
N THR A 137 1.43 14.90 4.86
CA THR A 137 1.16 15.22 6.26
C THR A 137 0.56 14.01 6.97
N GLU A 138 0.77 13.89 8.27
CA GLU A 138 0.09 12.88 9.08
C GLU A 138 -1.43 13.16 9.17
N MET A 139 -2.22 12.09 9.31
CA MET A 139 -3.62 12.23 9.68
C MET A 139 -3.75 12.39 11.19
N LYS A 140 -4.57 13.34 11.67
CA LYS A 140 -4.58 13.72 13.09
C LYS A 140 -5.64 13.04 13.93
N THR A 141 -6.57 12.33 13.30
CA THR A 141 -7.67 11.65 13.99
C THR A 141 -7.60 10.16 13.69
N LYS A 142 -7.92 9.33 14.68
CA LYS A 142 -8.08 7.90 14.48
C LYS A 142 -9.33 7.61 13.66
N LEU A 143 -9.22 6.73 12.67
CA LEU A 143 -10.36 6.21 11.93
C LEU A 143 -11.15 5.21 12.80
N LYS A 144 -12.36 5.62 13.16
CA LYS A 144 -13.38 4.83 13.83
C LYS A 144 -14.51 4.61 12.84
N GLY A 145 -14.67 3.37 12.41
CA GLY A 145 -15.74 3.01 11.50
C GLY A 145 -16.28 1.62 11.78
N ASN A 146 -17.35 1.31 11.09
CA ASN A 146 -17.91 -0.03 10.98
C ASN A 146 -18.09 -0.35 9.50
N VAL A 147 -18.01 -1.63 9.16
CA VAL A 147 -18.29 -2.12 7.81
C VAL A 147 -19.08 -3.41 7.87
N GLU A 148 -20.07 -3.51 7.00
CA GLU A 148 -20.97 -4.64 6.90
C GLU A 148 -21.13 -5.05 5.44
N CYS A 149 -21.37 -6.35 5.22
CA CYS A 149 -21.69 -6.89 3.90
C CYS A 149 -22.95 -7.74 4.01
N ASN A 150 -24.10 -7.19 3.61
CA ASN A 150 -25.41 -7.82 3.71
C ASN A 150 -26.02 -7.92 2.30
N ASN A 151 -26.47 -9.12 1.91
CA ASN A 151 -27.09 -9.35 0.59
C ASN A 151 -26.25 -8.80 -0.60
N ALA A 152 -24.93 -9.01 -0.56
CA ALA A 152 -23.96 -8.50 -1.54
C ALA A 152 -23.86 -6.96 -1.65
N GLU A 153 -24.46 -6.21 -0.72
CA GLU A 153 -24.24 -4.79 -0.55
C GLU A 153 -23.24 -4.55 0.59
N ILE A 154 -22.22 -3.75 0.34
CA ILE A 154 -21.26 -3.32 1.35
C ILE A 154 -21.68 -1.94 1.86
N THR A 155 -21.80 -1.78 3.17
CA THR A 155 -22.03 -0.49 3.80
C THR A 155 -20.92 -0.20 4.80
N ALA A 156 -20.33 1.00 4.73
CA ALA A 156 -19.35 1.49 5.68
C ALA A 156 -19.80 2.84 6.27
N THR A 157 -19.68 3.00 7.58
CA THR A 157 -19.97 4.25 8.30
C THR A 157 -18.78 4.60 9.19
N PHE A 158 -18.37 5.86 9.21
CA PHE A 158 -17.10 6.24 9.84
C PHE A 158 -17.08 7.71 10.29
N ASN A 159 -16.13 8.08 11.14
CA ASN A 159 -15.87 9.48 11.45
C ASN A 159 -15.01 10.15 10.37
N LYS A 160 -15.06 11.49 10.30
CA LYS A 160 -14.08 12.27 9.54
C LYS A 160 -12.69 12.09 10.15
N VAL A 161 -11.71 11.80 9.31
CA VAL A 161 -10.29 11.79 9.65
C VAL A 161 -9.66 13.09 9.16
N GLU A 162 -9.16 13.93 10.08
CA GLU A 162 -8.46 15.16 9.70
C GLU A 162 -7.17 14.83 8.93
N GLY A 163 -7.03 15.42 7.74
CA GLY A 163 -5.88 15.23 6.85
C GLY A 163 -6.08 14.15 5.77
N ALA A 164 -7.12 13.32 5.86
CA ALA A 164 -7.43 12.36 4.80
C ALA A 164 -7.99 13.05 3.55
N THR A 165 -7.55 12.60 2.37
CA THR A 165 -8.10 13.05 1.07
C THR A 165 -9.12 12.08 0.52
N ASP A 166 -9.02 10.80 0.91
CA ASP A 166 -9.83 9.71 0.38
C ASP A 166 -10.19 8.70 1.47
N TYR A 167 -11.29 7.99 1.27
CA TYR A 167 -11.69 6.81 2.03
C TYR A 167 -11.80 5.62 1.09
N LEU A 168 -11.21 4.51 1.51
CA LEU A 168 -11.07 3.30 0.73
C LEU A 168 -11.86 2.19 1.40
N VAL A 169 -12.68 1.47 0.64
CA VAL A 169 -13.24 0.19 1.08
C VAL A 169 -12.35 -0.90 0.53
N VAL A 170 -11.88 -1.80 1.40
CA VAL A 170 -10.76 -2.70 1.08
C VAL A 170 -11.02 -4.13 1.52
N LEU A 171 -10.54 -5.07 0.71
CA LEU A 171 -10.52 -6.50 1.01
C LEU A 171 -9.08 -6.98 1.19
N LYS A 172 -8.83 -7.70 2.27
CA LYS A 172 -7.51 -8.23 2.62
C LYS A 172 -7.58 -9.74 2.83
N LYS A 173 -6.60 -10.51 2.36
CA LYS A 173 -6.58 -11.96 2.60
C LYS A 173 -6.29 -12.29 4.07
N SER A 174 -5.46 -11.48 4.73
CA SER A 174 -5.16 -11.52 6.16
C SER A 174 -5.11 -10.12 6.75
N SER A 175 -5.13 -10.00 8.07
CA SER A 175 -4.95 -8.71 8.75
C SER A 175 -3.61 -8.03 8.43
N SER A 176 -2.58 -8.81 8.08
CA SER A 176 -1.24 -8.34 7.71
C SER A 176 -1.05 -8.03 6.22
N SER A 177 -2.05 -8.29 5.36
CA SER A 177 -1.95 -7.98 3.92
C SER A 177 -1.71 -6.49 3.67
N THR A 178 -1.04 -6.17 2.58
CA THR A 178 -0.58 -4.80 2.22
C THR A 178 -1.02 -4.46 0.81
N LEU A 179 -1.00 -3.18 0.39
CA LEU A 179 -1.37 -2.80 -0.99
C LEU A 179 -0.58 -3.55 -2.08
N TYR A 180 0.61 -4.05 -1.74
CA TYR A 180 1.47 -4.82 -2.65
C TYR A 180 1.41 -6.34 -2.42
N ASP A 181 0.60 -6.80 -1.47
CA ASP A 181 0.41 -8.21 -1.15
C ASP A 181 -1.01 -8.49 -0.62
N ASN A 182 -1.85 -9.11 -1.46
CA ASN A 182 -3.17 -9.63 -1.08
C ASN A 182 -4.17 -8.61 -0.50
N PHE A 183 -4.12 -7.37 -0.99
CA PHE A 183 -5.03 -6.28 -0.66
C PHE A 183 -5.69 -5.74 -1.93
N VAL A 184 -7.00 -5.56 -1.90
CA VAL A 184 -7.78 -5.01 -3.02
C VAL A 184 -8.60 -3.82 -2.56
N ILE A 185 -8.41 -2.68 -3.23
CA ILE A 185 -9.28 -1.51 -3.08
C ILE A 185 -10.53 -1.72 -3.93
N VAL A 186 -11.64 -2.07 -3.27
CA VAL A 186 -12.93 -2.30 -3.94
C VAL A 186 -13.68 -1.01 -4.22
N ALA A 187 -13.42 0.05 -3.48
CA ALA A 187 -13.92 1.39 -3.80
C ALA A 187 -13.03 2.47 -3.20
N SER A 188 -13.08 3.66 -3.79
CA SER A 188 -12.35 4.84 -3.34
C SER A 188 -13.23 6.07 -3.55
N TYR A 189 -13.38 6.86 -2.49
CA TYR A 189 -14.18 8.08 -2.49
C TYR A 189 -13.33 9.23 -1.95
N LYS A 190 -13.30 10.34 -2.67
CA LYS A 190 -12.69 11.58 -2.17
C LYS A 190 -13.49 12.10 -0.97
N ASP A 191 -12.81 12.60 0.06
CA ASP A 191 -13.44 13.22 1.23
C ASP A 191 -14.45 14.31 0.83
N THR A 192 -14.13 15.08 -0.21
CA THR A 192 -14.97 16.17 -0.73
C THR A 192 -16.23 15.71 -1.45
N ALA A 193 -16.30 14.45 -1.87
CA ALA A 193 -17.46 13.88 -2.55
C ALA A 193 -18.41 13.16 -1.58
N LEU A 194 -18.03 13.00 -0.31
CA LEU A 194 -18.85 12.35 0.70
C LEU A 194 -19.83 13.33 1.35
N ASP A 195 -21.01 12.83 1.70
CA ASP A 195 -21.90 13.54 2.60
C ASP A 195 -21.20 13.71 3.96
N GLN A 196 -20.98 14.97 4.35
CA GLN A 196 -20.22 15.29 5.56
C GLN A 196 -21.00 15.00 6.85
N ALA A 197 -22.34 14.95 6.79
CA ALA A 197 -23.20 14.68 7.93
C ALA A 197 -23.35 13.17 8.17
N GLU A 198 -23.50 12.38 7.09
CA GLU A 198 -23.74 10.94 7.21
C GLU A 198 -22.47 10.10 7.28
N ARG A 199 -21.39 10.52 6.61
CA ARG A 199 -20.12 9.78 6.52
C ARG A 199 -20.32 8.28 6.28
N LYS A 200 -21.13 8.00 5.27
CA LYS A 200 -21.57 6.67 4.88
C LYS A 200 -21.21 6.40 3.42
N ILE A 201 -20.75 5.19 3.16
CA ILE A 201 -20.54 4.63 1.82
C ILE A 201 -21.43 3.40 1.71
N THR A 202 -22.21 3.31 0.63
CA THR A 202 -23.00 2.12 0.28
C THR A 202 -22.61 1.69 -1.14
N LEU A 203 -22.24 0.43 -1.29
CA LEU A 203 -21.65 -0.15 -2.48
C LEU A 203 -22.46 -1.40 -2.88
N PRO A 204 -23.29 -1.32 -3.93
CA PRO A 204 -23.93 -2.50 -4.50
C PRO A 204 -22.89 -3.40 -5.19
N GLU A 205 -23.20 -4.70 -5.33
CA GLU A 205 -22.31 -5.68 -5.97
C GLU A 205 -21.83 -5.26 -7.37
N SER A 206 -22.66 -4.56 -8.13
CA SER A 206 -22.31 -4.06 -9.46
C SER A 206 -21.11 -3.11 -9.46
N GLU A 207 -20.82 -2.42 -8.35
CA GLU A 207 -19.73 -1.45 -8.27
C GLU A 207 -18.38 -2.09 -7.91
N TYR A 208 -18.37 -3.21 -7.18
CA TYR A 208 -17.12 -3.84 -6.75
C TYR A 208 -16.82 -5.20 -7.38
N SER A 209 -17.83 -5.90 -7.94
CA SER A 209 -17.68 -7.25 -8.49
C SER A 209 -16.54 -7.38 -9.51
N SER A 210 -16.37 -6.39 -10.39
CA SER A 210 -15.30 -6.35 -11.39
C SER A 210 -13.89 -6.26 -10.79
N LYS A 211 -13.75 -5.72 -9.57
CA LYS A 211 -12.47 -5.54 -8.88
C LYS A 211 -12.04 -6.79 -8.12
N ILE A 212 -12.96 -7.71 -7.89
CA ILE A 212 -12.73 -8.94 -7.11
C ILE A 212 -12.75 -10.21 -7.97
N THR A 213 -12.75 -10.07 -9.30
CA THR A 213 -12.80 -11.22 -10.22
C THR A 213 -11.54 -12.08 -10.17
N SER A 214 -10.39 -11.48 -9.85
CA SER A 214 -9.11 -12.18 -9.71
C SER A 214 -8.90 -12.79 -8.32
N LEU A 215 -9.81 -12.55 -7.37
CA LEU A 215 -9.73 -13.15 -6.05
C LEU A 215 -10.16 -14.62 -6.14
N GLU A 216 -9.39 -15.48 -5.49
CA GLU A 216 -9.77 -16.85 -5.25
C GLU A 216 -11.01 -16.92 -4.36
N ALA A 217 -11.76 -18.02 -4.47
CA ALA A 217 -12.88 -18.26 -3.55
C ALA A 217 -12.37 -18.38 -2.10
N GLY A 218 -13.16 -17.86 -1.16
CA GLY A 218 -12.84 -17.92 0.27
C GLY A 218 -13.17 -16.65 1.05
N SER A 219 -12.70 -16.62 2.29
CA SER A 219 -12.94 -15.52 3.22
C SER A 219 -11.85 -14.45 3.13
N TYR A 220 -12.27 -13.20 3.18
CA TYR A 220 -11.45 -12.00 3.17
C TYR A 220 -11.88 -11.07 4.31
N TYR A 221 -10.94 -10.33 4.86
CA TYR A 221 -11.18 -9.24 5.79
C TYR A 221 -11.65 -8.03 4.99
N LEU A 222 -12.87 -7.56 5.28
CA LEU A 222 -13.41 -6.32 4.75
C LEU A 222 -13.26 -5.22 5.80
N THR A 223 -12.60 -4.13 5.45
CA THR A 223 -12.42 -2.95 6.31
C THR A 223 -12.51 -1.66 5.49
N ILE A 224 -12.45 -0.54 6.19
CA ILE A 224 -12.33 0.80 5.64
C ILE A 224 -11.00 1.41 6.05
N ALA A 225 -10.39 2.15 5.14
CA ALA A 225 -9.18 2.92 5.38
C ALA A 225 -9.39 4.39 5.02
N ALA A 226 -8.74 5.28 5.76
CA ALA A 226 -8.60 6.69 5.41
C ALA A 226 -7.21 6.87 4.81
N ALA A 227 -7.11 7.61 3.72
CA ALA A 227 -5.90 7.71 2.94
C ALA A 227 -5.60 9.14 2.47
N ILE A 228 -4.33 9.38 2.21
CA ILE A 228 -3.86 10.48 1.37
C ILE A 228 -3.41 9.87 0.05
N VAL A 229 -4.09 10.27 -1.03
CA VAL A 229 -3.82 9.81 -2.39
C VAL A 229 -3.22 10.95 -3.19
N SER A 230 -2.04 10.71 -3.78
CA SER A 230 -1.35 11.65 -4.65
C SER A 230 -1.16 11.04 -6.02
N SER A 231 -1.55 11.78 -7.07
CA SER A 231 -1.42 11.33 -8.47
C SER A 231 -1.93 9.90 -8.72
N SER A 232 -3.06 9.56 -8.09
CA SER A 232 -3.72 8.24 -8.15
C SER A 232 -3.01 7.09 -7.39
N SER A 233 -1.99 7.38 -6.59
CA SER A 233 -1.33 6.40 -5.71
C SER A 233 -1.56 6.73 -4.24
N VAL A 234 -1.81 5.71 -3.42
CA VAL A 234 -1.87 5.86 -1.97
C VAL A 234 -0.46 6.19 -1.46
N VAL A 235 -0.32 7.29 -0.73
CA VAL A 235 0.95 7.72 -0.12
C VAL A 235 0.98 7.35 1.36
N LEU A 236 -0.15 7.56 2.04
CA LEU A 236 -0.35 7.30 3.46
C LEU A 236 -1.75 6.73 3.65
N TYR A 237 -1.91 5.70 4.48
CA TYR A 237 -3.24 5.30 4.93
C TYR A 237 -3.23 4.83 6.38
N GLN A 238 -4.40 4.90 7.02
CA GLN A 238 -4.70 4.22 8.29
C GLN A 238 -5.96 3.38 8.10
N GLU A 239 -5.94 2.15 8.63
CA GLU A 239 -7.09 1.24 8.61
C GLU A 239 -7.94 1.44 9.86
N SER A 240 -9.23 1.11 9.77
CA SER A 240 -10.07 0.98 10.95
C SER A 240 -9.73 -0.32 11.70
N ASP A 241 -9.75 -0.27 13.03
CA ASP A 241 -9.58 -1.45 13.88
C ASP A 241 -10.73 -2.47 13.71
N VAL A 242 -11.87 -2.02 13.16
CA VAL A 242 -13.05 -2.86 12.93
C VAL A 242 -13.01 -3.43 11.51
N HIS A 243 -13.27 -4.73 11.42
CA HIS A 243 -13.42 -5.42 10.15
C HIS A 243 -14.58 -6.42 10.22
N THR A 244 -15.10 -6.80 9.06
CA THR A 244 -16.03 -7.92 8.92
C THR A 244 -15.49 -8.95 7.94
N THR A 245 -16.19 -10.08 7.80
CA THR A 245 -15.82 -11.14 6.84
C THR A 245 -16.60 -10.96 5.55
N PHE A 246 -15.88 -10.81 4.44
CA PHE A 246 -16.42 -10.92 3.09
C PHE A 246 -16.13 -12.33 2.56
N THR A 247 -17.15 -13.00 2.02
CA THR A 247 -16.97 -14.33 1.42
C THR A 247 -17.09 -14.25 -0.09
N LYS A 248 -15.99 -14.48 -0.79
CA LYS A 248 -15.99 -14.68 -2.24
C LYS A 248 -16.47 -16.10 -2.54
N LYS A 249 -17.61 -16.20 -3.23
CA LYS A 249 -18.10 -17.44 -3.82
C LYS A 249 -17.36 -17.76 -5.11
#